data_AF-A0A2H2Z3G8-F1
#
_entry.id   AF-A0A2H2Z3G8-F1
#
_cell.length_a   1.000
_cell.length_b   1.000
_cell.length_c   1.000
_cell.angle_alpha   90.00
_cell.angle_beta   90.00
_cell.angle_gamma   90.00
#
_symmetry.space_group_name_H-M   'P 1'
#
loop_
_entity.id
_entity.type
_entity.pdbx_description
1 polymer ?
#
loop_
_entity_poly.entity_id
_entity_poly.type
_entity_poly.pdbx_seq_one_letter_code
_entity_poly.pdbx_strand_id
1 'polypeptide(L)'
;MTGAIGIKGHCAHCDITFELKAWQLNAIAIEVPFDCPYCQRVLALNCPRQLRHFKALDHWALVRPGMVALTCVVLIVALVAEWLGLLSVLGQFNLSSLVVLVHFAVLRYARHQQRLTLNLQAVNPALPIKQLARIACARLGQQ
;
A
#
# COMPACT_ATOMS: atom_id res chain seq x y z
N MET A 1 -10.02 11.34 -0.22
CA MET A 1 -10.54 10.08 -0.76
C MET A 1 -9.44 9.02 -0.73
N THR A 2 -9.36 8.30 0.38
CA THR A 2 -8.47 7.15 0.57
C THR A 2 -9.00 6.00 -0.28
N GLY A 3 -8.53 5.94 -1.53
CA GLY A 3 -8.94 4.92 -2.49
C GLY A 3 -8.74 3.54 -1.86
N ALA A 4 -9.83 2.79 -1.74
CA ALA A 4 -9.83 1.42 -1.27
C ALA A 4 -8.78 0.65 -2.05
N ILE A 5 -7.72 0.29 -1.34
CA ILE A 5 -6.64 -0.52 -1.85
C ILE A 5 -7.23 -1.92 -1.97
N GLY A 6 -7.59 -2.35 -3.19
CA GLY A 6 -8.22 -3.66 -3.47
C GLY A 6 -7.34 -4.88 -3.20
N ILE A 7 -6.31 -4.74 -2.36
CA ILE A 7 -5.44 -5.85 -1.96
C ILE A 7 -6.27 -6.83 -1.14
N LYS A 8 -6.21 -8.10 -1.52
CA LYS A 8 -6.92 -9.18 -0.84
C LYS A 8 -5.97 -9.90 0.12
N GLY A 9 -6.45 -10.24 1.30
CA GLY A 9 -5.78 -11.12 2.25
C GLY A 9 -6.41 -12.51 2.17
N HIS A 10 -5.58 -13.54 2.04
CA HIS A 10 -5.97 -14.94 2.12
C HIS A 10 -5.55 -15.48 3.49
N CYS A 11 -6.48 -16.06 4.24
CA CYS A 11 -6.17 -16.69 5.52
C CYS A 11 -5.82 -18.17 5.32
N ALA A 12 -4.59 -18.57 5.61
CA ALA A 12 -4.15 -19.96 5.48
C ALA A 12 -4.86 -20.94 6.46
N HIS A 13 -5.59 -20.44 7.46
CA HIS A 13 -6.28 -21.28 8.44
C HIS A 13 -7.73 -21.59 8.05
N CYS A 14 -8.50 -20.59 7.63
CA CYS A 14 -9.89 -20.77 7.20
C CYS A 14 -10.07 -20.80 5.69
N ASP A 15 -8.98 -20.66 4.92
CA ASP A 15 -8.95 -20.67 3.45
C ASP A 15 -9.79 -19.54 2.79
N ILE A 16 -10.22 -18.56 3.58
CA ILE A 16 -11.06 -17.44 3.12
C ILE A 16 -10.18 -16.30 2.62
N THR A 17 -10.52 -15.77 1.45
CA THR A 17 -10.00 -14.50 0.93
C THR A 17 -10.92 -13.34 1.28
N PHE A 18 -10.37 -12.24 1.78
CA PHE A 18 -11.11 -11.03 2.14
C PHE A 18 -10.36 -9.77 1.71
N GLU A 19 -11.04 -8.65 1.56
CA GLU A 19 -10.40 -7.37 1.24
C GLU A 19 -9.72 -6.79 2.49
N LEU A 20 -8.43 -6.46 2.37
CA LEU A 20 -7.66 -5.88 3.47
C LEU A 20 -7.99 -4.40 3.62
N LYS A 21 -8.38 -3.99 4.82
CA LYS A 21 -8.58 -2.58 5.15
C LYS A 21 -7.25 -1.85 5.27
N ALA A 22 -7.26 -0.54 5.07
CA ALA A 22 -6.06 0.30 5.15
C ALA A 22 -5.27 0.12 6.47
N TRP A 23 -5.97 0.01 7.61
CA TRP A 23 -5.32 -0.22 8.89
C TRP A 23 -4.67 -1.62 9.00
N GLN A 24 -5.22 -2.65 8.35
CA GLN A 24 -4.65 -4.00 8.32
C GLN A 24 -3.39 -4.04 7.45
N LEU A 25 -3.40 -3.33 6.33
CA LEU A 25 -2.21 -3.13 5.50
C LEU A 25 -1.10 -2.42 6.29
N ASN A 26 -1.46 -1.40 7.07
CA ASN A 26 -0.51 -0.71 7.95
C ASN A 26 0.03 -1.63 9.05
N ALA A 27 -0.82 -2.45 9.66
CA ALA A 27 -0.38 -3.44 10.65
C ALA A 27 0.64 -4.42 10.03
N ILE A 28 0.41 -4.89 8.80
CA ILE A 28 1.36 -5.74 8.06
C ILE A 28 2.68 -4.99 7.79
N ALA A 29 2.61 -3.70 7.42
CA ALA A 29 3.80 -2.88 7.14
C ALA A 29 4.73 -2.75 8.36
N ILE A 30 4.12 -2.58 9.55
CA ILE A 30 4.80 -2.46 10.84
C ILE A 30 5.04 -3.84 11.48
N GLU A 31 4.74 -4.93 10.78
CA GLU A 31 4.92 -6.31 11.24
C GLU A 31 4.13 -6.64 12.53
N VAL A 32 3.00 -5.95 12.73
CA VAL A 32 2.09 -6.16 13.85
C VAL A 32 1.03 -7.20 13.49
N PRO A 33 0.83 -8.23 14.33
CA PRO A 33 -0.19 -9.23 14.08
C PRO A 33 -1.60 -8.68 14.32
N PHE A 34 -2.60 -9.21 13.62
CA PHE A 34 -4.01 -8.81 13.75
C PHE A 34 -4.96 -10.00 13.62
N ASP A 35 -6.18 -9.89 14.14
CA ASP A 35 -7.13 -11.01 14.12
C ASP A 35 -7.87 -11.15 12.78
N CYS A 36 -8.06 -12.39 12.34
CA CYS A 36 -8.93 -12.70 11.21
C CYS A 36 -10.38 -12.35 11.52
N PRO A 37 -11.11 -11.61 10.66
CA PRO A 37 -12.50 -11.27 10.90
C PRO A 37 -13.44 -12.49 10.91
N TYR A 38 -13.03 -13.62 10.33
CA TYR A 38 -13.84 -14.84 10.24
C TYR A 38 -13.48 -15.86 11.31
N CYS A 39 -12.20 -16.25 11.40
CA CYS A 39 -11.76 -17.30 12.32
C CYS A 39 -11.19 -16.79 13.64
N GLN A 40 -11.12 -15.46 13.84
CA GLN A 40 -10.63 -14.80 15.08
C GLN A 40 -9.21 -15.24 15.49
N ARG A 41 -8.47 -15.92 14.61
CA ARG A 41 -7.06 -16.25 14.85
C ARG A 41 -6.18 -15.08 14.51
N VAL A 42 -5.10 -14.95 15.28
CA VAL A 42 -4.02 -14.01 15.04
C VAL A 42 -3.32 -14.36 13.72
N LEU A 43 -3.33 -13.43 12.78
CA LEU A 43 -2.71 -13.51 11.47
C LEU A 43 -1.48 -12.61 11.42
N ALA A 44 -0.43 -13.10 10.76
CA ALA A 44 0.71 -12.30 10.36
C ALA A 44 1.24 -12.74 8.99
N LEU A 45 1.95 -11.83 8.33
CA LEU A 45 2.61 -12.13 7.06
C LEU A 45 4.02 -12.69 7.33
N ASN A 46 4.11 -13.99 7.61
CA ASN A 46 5.39 -14.63 7.94
C ASN A 46 6.28 -14.93 6.72
N CYS A 47 5.75 -14.84 5.49
CA CYS A 47 6.54 -15.14 4.30
C CYS A 47 7.48 -13.96 3.98
N PRO A 48 8.81 -14.11 4.13
CA PRO A 48 9.76 -13.00 3.93
C PRO A 48 9.82 -12.53 2.47
N ARG A 49 9.43 -13.40 1.52
CA ARG A 49 9.32 -13.04 0.10
C ARG A 49 8.13 -12.11 -0.14
N GLN A 50 6.98 -12.40 0.46
CA GLN A 50 5.79 -11.56 0.33
C GLN A 50 5.94 -10.25 1.10
N LEU A 51 6.58 -10.27 2.28
CA LEU A 51 6.84 -9.06 3.04
C LEU A 51 7.80 -8.11 2.30
N ARG A 52 8.87 -8.63 1.70
CA ARG A 52 9.76 -7.83 0.84
C ARG A 52 9.03 -7.25 -0.37
N HIS A 53 8.18 -8.05 -1.02
CA HIS A 53 7.37 -7.56 -2.13
C HIS A 53 6.43 -6.45 -1.68
N PHE A 54 5.76 -6.62 -0.54
CA PHE A 54 4.87 -5.63 0.06
C PHE A 54 5.58 -4.33 0.48
N LYS A 55 6.77 -4.41 1.09
CA LYS A 55 7.59 -3.23 1.42
C LYS A 55 8.10 -2.51 0.18
N ALA A 56 8.50 -3.25 -0.85
CA ALA A 56 8.86 -2.65 -2.13
C ALA A 56 7.66 -1.88 -2.71
N LEU A 57 6.47 -2.48 -2.65
CA LEU A 57 5.19 -1.88 -3.01
C LEU A 57 4.86 -0.59 -2.23
N ASP A 58 5.15 -0.55 -0.94
CA ASP A 58 4.94 0.64 -0.10
C ASP A 58 5.85 1.81 -0.52
N HIS A 59 7.08 1.52 -0.95
CA HIS A 59 7.93 2.52 -1.62
C HIS A 59 7.28 3.09 -2.88
N TRP A 60 6.43 2.32 -3.57
CA TRP A 60 5.67 2.82 -4.72
C TRP A 60 4.45 3.67 -4.33
N ALA A 61 4.06 3.74 -3.05
CA ALA A 61 3.07 4.71 -2.59
C ALA A 61 3.56 6.16 -2.82
N LEU A 62 4.88 6.38 -2.85
CA LEU A 62 5.47 7.67 -3.24
C LEU A 62 5.34 7.99 -4.74
N VAL A 63 4.96 7.04 -5.60
CA VAL A 63 4.83 7.31 -7.04
C VAL A 63 3.62 8.18 -7.36
N ARG A 64 2.56 8.14 -6.54
CA ARG A 64 1.42 9.06 -6.69
C ARG A 64 1.83 10.53 -6.48
N PRO A 65 2.44 10.92 -5.34
CA PRO A 65 2.93 12.28 -5.16
C PRO A 65 4.07 12.62 -6.13
N GLY A 66 4.96 11.66 -6.43
CA GLY A 66 6.03 11.83 -7.42
C GLY A 66 5.51 12.12 -8.83
N MET A 67 4.42 11.49 -9.25
CA MET A 67 3.74 11.80 -10.50
C MET A 67 3.21 13.22 -10.51
N VAL A 68 2.51 13.66 -9.46
CA VAL A 68 1.97 15.03 -9.39
C VAL A 68 3.10 16.05 -9.50
N ALA A 69 4.21 15.82 -8.80
CA ALA A 69 5.40 16.64 -8.90
C ALA A 69 5.97 16.65 -10.34
N LEU A 70 6.06 15.49 -10.98
CA LEU A 70 6.49 15.37 -12.38
C LEU A 70 5.56 16.10 -13.34
N THR A 71 4.22 16.00 -13.20
CA THR A 71 3.29 16.75 -14.03
C THR A 71 3.47 18.25 -13.85
N CYS A 72 3.65 18.73 -12.61
CA CYS A 72 3.93 20.14 -12.35
C CYS A 72 5.23 20.59 -13.04
N VAL A 73 6.31 19.80 -12.93
CA VAL A 73 7.59 20.10 -13.59
C VAL A 73 7.41 20.15 -15.11
N VAL A 74 6.68 19.20 -15.70
CA VAL A 74 6.43 19.16 -17.14
C VAL A 74 5.62 20.38 -17.60
N LEU A 75 4.60 20.79 -16.84
CA LEU A 75 3.82 21.99 -17.14
C LEU A 75 4.67 23.28 -17.06
N ILE A 76 5.54 23.38 -16.05
CA ILE A 76 6.46 24.53 -15.91
C ILE A 76 7.45 24.57 -17.08
N VAL A 77 8.03 23.44 -17.47
CA VAL A 77 8.95 23.35 -18.61
C VAL A 77 8.25 23.71 -19.92
N ALA A 78 7.02 23.25 -20.12
CA ALA A 78 6.20 23.61 -21.29
C ALA A 78 5.95 25.12 -21.35
N LEU A 79 5.55 25.73 -20.23
CA LEU A 79 5.29 27.17 -20.13
C LEU A 79 6.53 28.01 -20.44
N VAL A 80 7.69 27.63 -19.90
CA VAL A 80 8.97 28.32 -20.13
C VAL A 80 9.43 28.19 -21.57
N ALA A 81 9.27 27.01 -22.18
CA ALA A 81 9.69 26.76 -23.54
C ALA A 81 8.78 27.44 -24.59
N GLU A 82 7.49 27.60 -24.28
CA GLU A 82 6.55 28.44 -25.05
C GLU A 82 6.93 29.92 -24.94
N TRP A 83 7.25 30.41 -23.73
CA TRP A 83 7.71 31.77 -23.48
C TRP A 83 8.98 32.15 -24.26
N LEU A 84 9.90 31.18 -24.42
CA LEU A 84 11.15 31.37 -25.16
C LEU A 84 10.98 31.19 -26.69
N GLY A 85 9.78 30.87 -27.18
CA GLY A 85 9.51 30.62 -28.61
C GLY A 85 10.20 29.37 -29.17
N LEU A 86 10.63 28.45 -28.30
CA LEU A 86 11.43 27.27 -28.65
C LEU A 86 10.57 26.04 -29.01
N LEU A 87 9.25 26.09 -28.82
CA LEU A 87 8.35 24.97 -29.09
C LEU A 87 7.60 25.13 -30.42
N SER A 88 7.99 24.31 -31.40
CA SER A 88 7.15 24.00 -32.56
C SER A 88 5.93 23.17 -32.11
N VAL A 89 4.81 23.24 -32.85
CA VAL A 89 3.55 22.48 -32.60
C VAL A 89 3.83 20.97 -32.36
N LEU A 90 4.84 20.42 -33.03
CA LEU A 90 5.30 19.03 -32.87
C LEU A 90 5.94 18.75 -31.49
N GLY A 91 6.64 19.71 -30.90
CA GLY A 91 7.22 19.60 -29.57
C GLY A 91 6.17 19.62 -28.46
N GLN A 92 5.15 20.48 -28.60
CA GLN A 92 4.03 20.56 -27.66
C GLN A 92 3.18 19.28 -27.67
N PHE A 93 2.94 18.72 -28.86
CA PHE A 93 2.24 17.44 -29.00
C PHE A 93 2.99 16.27 -28.37
N ASN A 94 4.32 16.18 -28.57
CA ASN A 94 5.15 15.14 -27.96
C ASN A 94 5.15 15.22 -26.42
N LEU A 95 5.24 16.43 -25.85
CA LEU A 95 5.19 16.61 -24.40
C LEU A 95 3.84 16.18 -23.81
N SER A 96 2.75 16.59 -24.45
CA SER A 96 1.39 16.23 -24.03
C SER A 96 1.16 14.72 -24.10
N SER A 97 1.60 14.08 -25.20
CA SER A 97 1.51 12.64 -25.38
C SER A 97 2.29 11.88 -24.30
N LEU A 98 3.50 12.34 -23.97
CA LEU A 98 4.31 11.75 -22.90
C LEU A 98 3.58 11.79 -21.54
N VAL A 99 2.94 12.92 -21.20
CA VAL A 99 2.16 13.05 -19.96
C VAL A 99 1.00 12.06 -19.92
N VAL A 100 0.26 11.95 -21.03
CA VAL A 100 -0.86 11.00 -21.13
C VAL A 100 -0.38 9.56 -21.00
N LEU A 101 0.74 9.20 -21.65
CA LEU A 101 1.34 7.86 -21.55
C LEU A 101 1.77 7.53 -20.11
N VAL A 102 2.38 8.47 -19.40
CA VAL A 102 2.75 8.31 -17.99
C VAL A 102 1.50 8.10 -17.13
N HIS A 103 0.44 8.89 -17.34
CA HIS A 103 -0.82 8.71 -16.62
C HIS A 103 -1.46 7.34 -16.88
N PHE A 104 -1.48 6.88 -18.13
CA PHE A 104 -1.99 5.54 -18.48
C PHE A 104 -1.15 4.43 -17.85
N ALA A 105 0.18 4.54 -17.88
CA ALA A 105 1.08 3.58 -17.26
C ALA A 105 0.80 3.47 -15.75
N VAL A 106 0.63 4.59 -15.06
CA VAL A 106 0.35 4.56 -13.62
C VAL A 106 -1.06 4.10 -13.28
N LEU A 107 -2.08 4.46 -14.07
CA LEU A 107 -3.43 3.90 -13.89
C LEU A 107 -3.43 2.38 -14.07
N ARG A 108 -2.76 1.88 -15.11
CA ARG A 108 -2.62 0.44 -15.36
C ARG A 108 -1.88 -0.25 -14.22
N TYR A 109 -0.82 0.38 -13.72
CA TYR A 109 -0.04 -0.15 -12.61
C TYR A 109 -0.80 -0.13 -11.29
N ALA A 110 -1.53 0.94 -10.97
CA ALA A 110 -2.41 1.00 -9.80
C ALA A 110 -3.48 -0.10 -9.85
N ARG A 111 -4.08 -0.33 -11.02
CA ARG A 111 -5.02 -1.45 -11.24
C ARG A 111 -4.35 -2.82 -11.12
N HIS A 112 -3.08 -2.94 -11.49
CA HIS A 112 -2.30 -4.17 -11.30
C HIS A 112 -2.04 -4.43 -9.81
N GLN A 113 -1.70 -3.40 -9.03
CA GLN A 113 -1.51 -3.51 -7.58
C GLN A 113 -2.79 -3.95 -6.85
N GLN A 114 -3.97 -3.57 -7.36
CA GLN A 114 -5.27 -4.00 -6.83
C GLN A 114 -5.53 -5.51 -6.97
N ARG A 115 -4.70 -6.28 -7.70
CA ARG A 115 -4.87 -7.73 -7.83
C ARG A 115 -3.97 -8.56 -6.92
N LEU A 116 -3.24 -7.92 -6.00
CA LEU A 116 -2.38 -8.64 -5.07
C LEU A 116 -3.17 -9.34 -3.98
N THR A 117 -2.96 -10.64 -3.87
CA THR A 117 -3.43 -11.50 -2.78
C THR A 117 -2.27 -11.84 -1.86
N LEU A 118 -2.31 -11.35 -0.62
CA LEU A 118 -1.32 -11.67 0.41
C LEU A 118 -1.75 -12.94 1.16
N ASN A 119 -0.82 -13.88 1.37
CA ASN A 119 -1.10 -15.11 2.09
C ASN A 119 -0.72 -14.95 3.57
N LEU A 120 -1.73 -14.79 4.42
CA LEU A 120 -1.63 -14.54 5.84
C LEU A 120 -1.59 -15.88 6.59
N GLN A 121 -0.51 -16.10 7.33
CA GLN A 121 -0.34 -17.30 8.12
C GLN A 121 -0.86 -17.06 9.53
N ALA A 122 -1.52 -18.05 10.12
CA ALA A 122 -1.88 -18.01 11.52
C ALA A 122 -0.60 -18.10 12.37
N VAL A 123 -0.37 -17.09 13.19
CA VAL A 123 0.69 -17.15 14.20
C VAL A 123 0.09 -17.89 15.39
N ASN A 124 0.65 -19.03 15.75
CA ASN A 124 0.36 -19.60 17.06
C ASN A 124 0.88 -18.62 18.10
N PRO A 125 0.02 -18.04 18.96
CA PRO A 125 0.46 -17.07 19.94
C PRO A 125 1.29 -17.82 20.99
N ALA A 126 2.62 -17.78 20.84
CA ALA A 126 3.52 -18.19 21.92
C ALA A 126 3.53 -17.16 23.07
N LEU A 127 2.81 -16.03 22.95
CA LEU A 127 2.66 -15.04 24.01
C LEU A 127 1.20 -14.60 24.12
N PRO A 128 0.50 -14.98 25.21
CA PRO A 128 -0.89 -14.62 25.40
C PRO A 128 -0.94 -13.17 25.87
N ILE A 129 -1.38 -12.27 24.98
CA ILE A 129 -1.73 -10.88 25.30
C ILE A 129 -2.75 -10.83 26.47
N LYS A 130 -3.55 -11.88 26.65
CA LYS A 130 -4.44 -12.08 27.80
C LYS A 130 -3.72 -12.18 29.15
N GLN A 131 -2.48 -12.69 29.21
CA GLN A 131 -1.70 -12.69 30.45
C GLN A 131 -1.12 -11.31 30.76
N LEU A 132 -0.67 -10.57 29.75
CA LEU A 132 -0.19 -9.19 29.94
C LEU A 132 -1.29 -8.27 30.46
N ALA A 133 -2.53 -8.38 29.94
CA ALA A 133 -3.68 -7.65 30.47
C ALA A 133 -4.00 -8.04 31.92
N ARG A 134 -3.90 -9.33 32.27
CA ARG A 134 -4.14 -9.82 33.64
C ARG A 134 -3.05 -9.37 34.62
N ILE A 135 -1.79 -9.31 34.19
CA ILE A 135 -0.66 -8.80 34.99
C ILE A 135 -0.75 -7.28 35.18
N ALA A 136 -1.18 -6.54 34.15
CA ALA A 136 -1.40 -5.10 34.24
C ALA A 136 -2.55 -4.76 35.20
N CYS A 137 -3.68 -5.48 35.12
CA CYS A 137 -4.79 -5.32 36.08
C CYS A 137 -4.40 -5.73 37.50
N ALA A 138 -3.59 -6.78 37.68
CA ALA A 138 -3.12 -7.20 39.00
C ALA A 138 -2.19 -6.16 39.65
N ARG A 139 -1.35 -5.45 38.88
CA ARG A 139 -0.49 -4.38 39.41
C ARG A 139 -1.23 -3.07 39.72
N LEU A 140 -2.28 -2.75 38.97
CA LEU A 140 -3.08 -1.53 39.20
C LEU A 140 -4.04 -1.64 40.41
N GLY A 141 -4.36 -2.84 40.87
CA GLY A 141 -5.15 -3.07 42.08
C GLY A 141 -4.34 -3.13 43.38
N GLN A 142 -3.02 -2.95 43.31
CA GLN A 142 -2.09 -3.06 44.44
C GLN A 142 -1.41 -1.73 44.83
N GLN A 143 -1.83 -0.62 44.23
CA GLN A 143 -1.53 0.75 44.70
C GLN A 143 -2.74 1.32 45.41
#